data_AF-A0A813L2J0-F1
#
_entry.id   AF-A0A813L2J0-F1
#
_cell.length_a   1.000
_cell.length_b   1.000
_cell.length_c   1.000
_cell.angle_alpha   90.00
_cell.angle_beta   90.00
_cell.angle_gamma   90.00
#
_symmetry.space_group_name_H-M   'P 1'
#
loop_
_entity.id
_entity.type
_entity.pdbx_description
1 polymer ?
#
loop_
_entity_poly.entity_id
_entity_poly.type
_entity_poly.pdbx_seq_one_letter_code
_entity_poly.pdbx_strand_id
1 'polypeptide(L)'
;AGQAFAAEKPVSDHLPQKFQVVRGSETSPTHAAAADHEPPLLEILSWNVMCRGRAGQTGRQGTALQGQTLTNNGLDCNETMEEYEQRLLERVVPVLGDWFGSSRGSSQTSGCQRGPRVACLQEFPAMPVLQEEIQSRLRRLAGPTAQLAVGPLPGPGDKSSSCLALIWDSANWLSSSLSASQEGPACLRAHLQAGGSFCSVELASVHLPFVDVPTGPQAGIARDIARQWLSRQFPPDQEGGEKLRVVCGDFNVDIREVRALPAVSWACVADSSKFRAADLTMDACAISDSFLPLPGAEGGAAVVIEGQQQQQRQQQQQKQQQQQQQQQQEQQQQKQQEQQKQQKQRQRPQQQSTGVLRPGDPSGTLSIFGIGGGRDEFLASRVHRDLQDDPRLWRLGDKELATLGCWPFAEQARVLTRLLQSSKRNNQSVEDGGPAKRNPLAAALGVASSSDSSEEEEDGEE
;
A
#
# COMPACT_ATOMS: atom_id res chain seq x y z
N ALA A 1 -6.09 -11.15 -10.49
CA ALA A 1 -5.42 -9.84 -10.58
C ALA A 1 -6.40 -8.69 -10.28
N GLY A 2 -7.31 -8.30 -11.19
CA GLY A 2 -8.21 -7.15 -11.01
C GLY A 2 -9.03 -7.05 -9.70
N GLN A 3 -9.48 -8.18 -9.12
CA GLN A 3 -10.22 -8.18 -7.84
C GLN A 3 -9.33 -8.05 -6.60
N ALA A 4 -8.06 -8.47 -6.67
CA ALA A 4 -7.11 -8.27 -5.57
C ALA A 4 -6.71 -6.79 -5.42
N PHE A 5 -6.97 -5.97 -6.44
CA PHE A 5 -6.67 -4.53 -6.46
C PHE A 5 -7.79 -3.63 -5.94
N ALA A 6 -8.96 -4.16 -5.65
CA ALA A 6 -10.12 -3.41 -5.16
C ALA A 6 -10.16 -3.28 -3.63
N ALA A 7 -9.00 -3.11 -2.98
CA ALA A 7 -8.95 -2.90 -1.53
C ALA A 7 -9.57 -1.53 -1.15
N GLU A 8 -10.31 -1.47 -0.04
CA GLU A 8 -11.00 -0.26 0.48
C GLU A 8 -10.08 0.94 0.73
N LYS A 9 -8.75 0.73 0.76
CA LYS A 9 -7.73 1.78 0.78
C LYS A 9 -6.71 1.49 -0.32
N PRO A 10 -6.34 2.46 -1.17
CA PRO A 10 -5.35 2.28 -2.22
C PRO A 10 -4.05 1.72 -1.65
N VAL A 11 -3.49 0.69 -2.31
CA VAL A 11 -2.26 0.02 -1.88
C VAL A 11 -1.02 0.85 -2.22
N SER A 12 -1.13 1.69 -3.25
CA SER A 12 -0.14 2.66 -3.74
C SER A 12 -0.91 3.64 -4.64
N ASP A 13 -0.38 4.86 -4.86
CA ASP A 13 -0.80 5.77 -5.93
C ASP A 13 -0.51 5.20 -7.32
N HIS A 14 0.39 4.22 -7.39
CA HIS A 14 0.63 3.42 -8.58
C HIS A 14 -0.15 2.10 -8.50
N LEU A 15 -0.97 1.85 -9.51
CA LEU A 15 -1.51 0.52 -9.73
C LEU A 15 -0.42 -0.36 -10.38
N PRO A 16 -0.34 -1.65 -10.06
CA PRO A 16 0.56 -2.55 -10.77
C PRO A 16 0.11 -2.69 -12.22
N GLN A 17 1.08 -2.58 -13.13
CA GLN A 17 0.87 -2.62 -14.57
C GLN A 17 1.39 -3.93 -15.14
N LYS A 18 0.56 -4.58 -15.97
CA LYS A 18 0.91 -5.83 -16.64
C LYS A 18 1.24 -5.56 -18.10
N PHE A 19 2.40 -6.04 -18.53
CA PHE A 19 2.84 -6.03 -19.91
C PHE A 19 3.00 -7.47 -20.39
N GLN A 20 2.64 -7.74 -21.65
CA GLN A 20 2.85 -9.02 -22.29
C GLN A 20 3.69 -8.81 -23.54
N VAL A 21 4.80 -9.54 -23.62
CA VAL A 21 5.58 -9.64 -24.85
C VAL A 21 5.04 -10.84 -25.62
N VAL A 22 4.58 -10.61 -26.84
CA VAL A 22 4.04 -11.64 -27.72
C VAL A 22 4.83 -11.67 -29.02
N ARG A 23 4.80 -12.81 -29.71
CA ARG A 23 5.27 -12.90 -31.09
C ARG A 23 4.27 -12.15 -31.97
N GLY A 24 4.73 -11.20 -32.80
CA GLY A 24 3.85 -10.61 -33.79
C GLY A 24 3.51 -11.65 -34.85
N SER A 25 2.22 -11.78 -35.15
CA SER A 25 1.78 -12.41 -36.38
C SER A 25 1.67 -11.34 -37.46
N GLU A 26 2.01 -11.66 -38.70
CA GLU A 26 1.89 -10.74 -39.84
C GLU A 26 0.44 -10.28 -40.09
N THR A 27 -0.55 -10.92 -39.45
CA THR A 27 -1.95 -10.58 -39.56
C THR A 27 -2.31 -9.37 -38.69
N SER A 28 -2.47 -8.22 -39.35
CA SER A 28 -3.04 -6.93 -38.90
C SER A 28 -3.20 -6.70 -37.37
N PRO A 29 -2.62 -5.62 -36.82
CA PRO A 29 -2.69 -5.27 -35.38
C PRO A 29 -4.11 -5.12 -34.83
N THR A 30 -5.13 -5.01 -35.69
CA THR A 30 -6.55 -4.95 -35.30
C THR A 30 -7.17 -6.32 -34.96
N HIS A 31 -6.53 -7.45 -35.28
CA HIS A 31 -7.05 -8.80 -35.02
C HIS A 31 -6.39 -9.52 -33.83
N ALA A 32 -5.43 -8.88 -33.15
CA ALA A 32 -4.73 -9.46 -31.99
C ALA A 32 -5.64 -9.84 -30.81
N ALA A 33 -6.87 -9.31 -30.74
CA ALA A 33 -7.83 -9.65 -29.70
C ALA A 33 -8.41 -11.08 -29.81
N ALA A 34 -8.13 -11.83 -30.88
CA ALA A 34 -8.67 -13.18 -31.13
C ALA A 34 -7.59 -14.26 -31.29
N ALA A 35 -6.31 -13.96 -31.05
CA ALA A 35 -5.23 -14.95 -31.06
C ALA A 35 -5.23 -15.75 -29.74
N ASP A 36 -6.29 -16.52 -29.50
CA ASP A 36 -6.65 -17.11 -28.20
C ASP A 36 -5.75 -18.26 -27.70
N HIS A 37 -4.61 -18.58 -28.33
CA HIS A 37 -3.95 -19.87 -28.08
C HIS A 37 -2.43 -19.88 -27.86
N GLU A 38 -1.67 -18.83 -28.20
CA GLU A 38 -0.23 -18.84 -27.92
C GLU A 38 0.08 -18.10 -26.61
N PRO A 39 0.75 -18.75 -25.64
CA PRO A 39 1.17 -18.08 -24.42
C PRO A 39 2.14 -16.93 -24.74
N PRO A 40 2.11 -15.83 -23.96
CA PRO A 40 3.06 -14.74 -24.15
C PRO A 40 4.49 -15.25 -23.96
N LEU A 41 5.43 -14.69 -24.72
CA LEU A 41 6.87 -14.96 -24.57
C LEU A 41 7.37 -14.58 -23.17
N LEU A 42 6.81 -13.51 -22.62
CA LEU A 42 7.15 -12.99 -21.30
C LEU A 42 5.99 -12.16 -20.77
N GLU A 43 5.60 -12.37 -19.52
CA GLU A 43 4.72 -11.45 -18.79
C GLU A 43 5.53 -10.66 -17.76
N ILE A 44 5.31 -9.36 -17.74
CA ILE A 44 6.02 -8.43 -16.86
C ILE A 44 4.99 -7.70 -16.02
N LEU A 45 5.19 -7.67 -14.70
CA LEU A 45 4.43 -6.83 -13.78
C LEU A 45 5.32 -5.68 -13.31
N SER A 46 5.04 -4.44 -13.69
CA SER A 46 5.70 -3.26 -13.14
C SER A 46 4.89 -2.68 -11.99
N TRP A 47 5.52 -2.35 -10.87
CA TRP A 47 4.83 -1.71 -9.76
C TRP A 47 5.76 -0.84 -8.92
N ASN A 48 5.49 0.47 -8.90
CA ASN A 48 6.09 1.35 -7.92
C ASN A 48 5.37 1.18 -6.57
N VAL A 49 6.06 0.59 -5.59
CA VAL A 49 5.49 0.28 -4.27
C VAL A 49 5.71 1.40 -3.24
N MET A 50 6.44 2.46 -3.64
CA MET A 50 6.63 3.73 -2.93
C MET A 50 7.09 3.57 -1.47
N CYS A 51 8.35 3.21 -1.28
CA CYS A 51 9.05 3.34 0.01
C CYS A 51 9.64 4.75 0.15
N ARG A 52 8.83 5.78 0.46
CA ARG A 52 9.41 7.04 0.90
C ARG A 52 9.34 7.10 2.42
N GLY A 53 10.48 7.37 3.05
CA GLY A 53 10.58 7.79 4.45
C GLY A 53 10.70 9.31 4.55
N ARG A 54 9.96 10.04 3.73
CA ARG A 54 10.03 11.51 3.64
C ARG A 54 8.86 12.23 4.31
N ALA A 55 7.94 11.50 4.93
CA ALA A 55 6.83 12.05 5.69
C ALA A 55 7.37 13.05 6.71
N GLY A 56 6.79 14.25 6.71
CA GLY A 56 7.20 15.32 7.60
C GLY A 56 8.39 16.15 7.10
N GLN A 57 9.07 15.79 6.01
CA GLN A 57 10.09 16.64 5.40
C GLN A 57 9.42 17.72 4.55
N THR A 58 10.06 18.88 4.41
CA THR A 58 9.60 19.92 3.46
C THR A 58 10.15 19.63 2.08
N GLY A 59 9.31 19.74 1.04
CA GLY A 59 9.76 19.57 -0.34
C GLY A 59 10.84 20.59 -0.71
N ARG A 60 11.79 20.13 -1.52
CA ARG A 60 13.03 20.86 -1.84
C ARG A 60 12.76 22.03 -2.78
N GLN A 61 13.68 22.99 -2.80
CA GLN A 61 13.61 24.09 -3.74
C GLN A 61 13.69 23.57 -5.19
N GLY A 62 12.84 24.12 -6.07
CA GLY A 62 12.74 23.71 -7.46
C GLY A 62 11.86 22.48 -7.71
N THR A 63 11.20 21.97 -6.66
CA THR A 63 10.25 20.86 -6.77
C THR A 63 8.79 21.35 -6.73
N ALA A 64 7.83 20.59 -7.23
CA ALA A 64 6.39 20.91 -7.19
C ALA A 64 5.88 20.96 -5.74
N LEU A 65 6.65 20.33 -4.85
CA LEU A 65 6.41 20.25 -3.42
C LEU A 65 7.24 21.25 -2.63
N GLN A 66 7.93 22.19 -3.28
CA GLN A 66 8.74 23.18 -2.59
C GLN A 66 7.94 23.87 -1.48
N GLY A 67 8.44 23.79 -0.24
CA GLY A 67 7.79 24.42 0.91
C GLY A 67 6.60 23.65 1.49
N GLN A 68 6.21 22.52 0.91
CA GLN A 68 5.10 21.69 1.40
C GLN A 68 5.60 20.49 2.19
N THR A 69 4.85 20.06 3.21
CA THR A 69 5.14 18.82 3.92
C THR A 69 4.93 17.64 2.97
N LEU A 70 6.01 16.91 2.72
CA LEU A 70 6.02 15.67 1.98
C LEU A 70 5.31 14.60 2.80
N THR A 71 4.60 13.74 2.09
CA THR A 71 3.92 12.55 2.59
C THR A 71 4.57 11.32 1.95
N ASN A 72 4.40 10.15 2.55
CA ASN A 72 5.23 8.98 2.23
C ASN A 72 4.91 8.30 0.89
N ASN A 73 3.85 8.70 0.18
CA ASN A 73 3.35 7.88 -0.92
C ASN A 73 2.42 8.59 -1.91
N GLY A 74 2.55 9.90 -2.10
CA GLY A 74 1.73 10.66 -3.07
C GLY A 74 0.22 10.72 -2.84
N LEU A 75 -0.27 9.91 -1.90
CA LEU A 75 -1.64 9.82 -1.41
C LEU A 75 -1.86 10.67 -0.15
N ASP A 76 -0.91 11.53 0.21
CA ASP A 76 -0.93 12.21 1.50
C ASP A 76 -1.07 11.28 2.72
N CYS A 77 -0.56 10.03 2.62
CA CYS A 77 -0.57 9.15 3.78
C CYS A 77 0.59 9.50 4.71
N ASN A 78 0.24 9.73 5.97
CA ASN A 78 1.17 9.79 7.09
C ASN A 78 1.49 8.39 7.60
N GLU A 79 1.76 7.44 6.69
CA GLU A 79 2.06 6.07 7.09
C GLU A 79 3.41 6.02 7.83
N THR A 80 3.45 5.37 8.98
CA THR A 80 4.73 5.08 9.67
C THR A 80 5.53 4.05 8.88
N MET A 81 6.81 3.86 9.23
CA MET A 81 7.60 2.80 8.59
C MET A 81 6.94 1.44 8.85
N GLU A 82 6.48 1.17 10.06
CA GLU A 82 5.80 -0.07 10.43
C GLU A 82 4.51 -0.29 9.62
N GLU A 83 3.70 0.75 9.42
CA GLU A 83 2.49 0.67 8.59
C GLU A 83 2.84 0.41 7.11
N TYR A 84 3.94 0.98 6.62
CA TYR A 84 4.48 0.70 5.29
C TYR A 84 4.91 -0.76 5.15
N GLU A 85 5.68 -1.30 6.10
CA GLU A 85 6.10 -2.70 6.11
C GLU A 85 4.89 -3.64 6.12
N GLN A 86 3.91 -3.33 6.98
CA GLN A 86 2.66 -4.08 7.07
C GLN A 86 1.89 -4.04 5.75
N ARG A 87 1.78 -2.87 5.11
CA ARG A 87 1.14 -2.71 3.79
C ARG A 87 1.80 -3.57 2.73
N LEU A 88 3.13 -3.62 2.68
CA LEU A 88 3.83 -4.50 1.74
C LEU A 88 3.48 -5.97 2.00
N LEU A 89 3.61 -6.41 3.25
CA LEU A 89 3.44 -7.81 3.64
C LEU A 89 2.00 -8.30 3.50
N GLU A 90 1.02 -7.44 3.73
CA GLU A 90 -0.41 -7.79 3.75
C GLU A 90 -1.14 -7.50 2.44
N ARG A 91 -0.60 -6.62 1.58
CA ARG A 91 -1.30 -6.20 0.36
C ARG A 91 -0.48 -6.40 -0.91
N VAL A 92 0.79 -6.00 -0.92
CA VAL A 92 1.65 -6.15 -2.11
C VAL A 92 2.07 -7.61 -2.32
N VAL A 93 2.57 -8.26 -1.26
CA VAL A 93 3.05 -9.63 -1.33
C VAL A 93 1.95 -10.63 -1.72
N PRO A 94 0.72 -10.57 -1.17
CA PRO A 94 -0.37 -11.43 -1.61
C PRO A 94 -0.73 -11.25 -3.09
N VAL A 95 -0.79 -10.02 -3.58
CA VAL A 95 -1.00 -9.75 -5.01
C VAL A 95 0.07 -10.45 -5.87
N LEU A 96 1.34 -10.29 -5.51
CA LEU A 96 2.45 -10.89 -6.24
C LEU A 96 2.39 -12.42 -6.14
N GLY A 97 2.14 -12.94 -4.95
CA GLY A 97 1.97 -14.36 -4.67
C GLY A 97 0.87 -14.98 -5.51
N ASP A 98 -0.31 -14.36 -5.56
CA ASP A 98 -1.44 -14.77 -6.38
C ASP A 98 -1.09 -14.67 -7.87
N TRP A 99 -0.44 -13.60 -8.30
CA TRP A 99 -0.06 -13.41 -9.70
C TRP A 99 0.92 -14.49 -10.17
N PHE A 100 1.94 -14.84 -9.39
CA PHE A 100 2.84 -15.94 -9.72
C PHE A 100 2.17 -17.32 -9.54
N GLY A 101 1.47 -17.52 -8.42
CA GLY A 101 0.83 -18.79 -8.03
C GLY A 101 -0.33 -19.20 -8.95
N SER A 102 -1.02 -18.22 -9.55
CA SER A 102 -2.06 -18.47 -10.56
C SER A 102 -1.56 -19.27 -11.77
N SER A 103 -0.24 -19.36 -12.00
CA SER A 103 0.33 -20.23 -13.04
C SER A 103 0.22 -21.72 -12.73
N ARG A 104 0.14 -22.11 -11.45
CA ARG A 104 0.25 -23.52 -11.04
C ARG A 104 -1.10 -24.24 -11.01
N GLY A 105 -2.18 -23.51 -10.77
CA GLY A 105 -3.51 -24.08 -10.54
C GLY A 105 -4.32 -24.39 -11.80
N SER A 106 -3.98 -23.86 -12.98
CA SER A 106 -4.71 -24.18 -14.21
C SER A 106 -4.21 -25.50 -14.82
N SER A 107 -4.68 -26.59 -14.22
CA SER A 107 -4.99 -27.89 -14.83
C SER A 107 -4.17 -28.35 -16.05
N GLN A 108 -3.55 -29.53 -15.89
CA GLN A 108 -2.97 -30.39 -16.94
C GLN A 108 -3.87 -30.62 -18.17
N THR A 109 -5.16 -30.28 -18.13
CA THR A 109 -6.11 -30.62 -19.18
C THR A 109 -6.02 -29.74 -20.43
N SER A 110 -5.41 -28.56 -20.39
CA SER A 110 -5.36 -27.66 -21.56
C SER A 110 -4.01 -27.57 -22.28
N GLY A 111 -2.95 -28.21 -21.77
CA GLY A 111 -1.62 -28.24 -22.41
C GLY A 111 -0.94 -26.88 -22.62
N CYS A 112 -1.62 -25.76 -22.31
CA CYS A 112 -1.13 -24.42 -22.55
C CYS A 112 -0.22 -24.01 -21.37
N GLN A 113 1.09 -24.20 -21.55
CA GLN A 113 2.09 -23.69 -20.62
C GLN A 113 2.02 -22.17 -20.61
N ARG A 114 1.84 -21.55 -19.44
CA ARG A 114 1.93 -20.10 -19.33
C ARG A 114 3.37 -19.65 -19.55
N GLY A 115 3.52 -18.47 -20.14
CA GLY A 115 4.81 -17.84 -20.36
C GLY A 115 5.56 -17.55 -19.05
N PRO A 116 6.88 -17.34 -19.13
CA PRO A 116 7.68 -16.90 -18.00
C PRO A 116 7.21 -15.55 -17.46
N ARG A 117 7.36 -15.35 -16.14
CA ARG A 117 6.88 -14.16 -15.42
C ARG A 117 8.02 -13.47 -14.69
N VAL A 118 8.03 -12.14 -14.72
CA VAL A 118 8.93 -11.28 -13.93
C VAL A 118 8.16 -10.09 -13.37
N ALA A 119 8.36 -9.76 -12.10
CA ALA A 119 7.87 -8.52 -11.51
C ALA A 119 9.03 -7.53 -11.28
N CYS A 120 8.83 -6.29 -11.70
CA CYS A 120 9.71 -5.15 -11.51
C CYS A 120 9.10 -4.23 -10.44
N LEU A 121 9.71 -4.17 -9.26
CA LEU A 121 9.27 -3.28 -8.20
C LEU A 121 10.19 -2.06 -8.09
N GLN A 122 9.61 -0.87 -8.13
CA GLN A 122 10.30 0.40 -7.90
C GLN A 122 10.05 0.90 -6.47
N GLU A 123 11.02 1.64 -5.94
CA GLU A 123 11.03 2.10 -4.55
C GLU A 123 10.74 0.96 -3.54
N PHE A 124 11.30 -0.23 -3.76
CA PHE A 124 11.20 -1.38 -2.85
C PHE A 124 12.02 -1.12 -1.56
N PRO A 125 11.68 -1.66 -0.37
CA PRO A 125 12.45 -1.40 0.84
C PRO A 125 13.88 -1.92 0.74
N ALA A 126 14.85 -1.09 1.15
CA ALA A 126 16.26 -1.49 1.23
C ALA A 126 16.61 -2.26 2.52
N MET A 127 15.62 -2.63 3.35
CA MET A 127 15.81 -3.28 4.65
C MET A 127 15.94 -4.81 4.50
N PRO A 128 17.11 -5.42 4.72
CA PRO A 128 17.33 -6.83 4.43
C PRO A 128 16.36 -7.78 5.14
N VAL A 129 16.06 -7.52 6.42
CA VAL A 129 15.12 -8.34 7.22
C VAL A 129 13.72 -8.37 6.58
N LEU A 130 13.24 -7.22 6.11
CA LEU A 130 11.95 -7.14 5.42
C LEU A 130 12.00 -7.81 4.04
N GLN A 131 13.11 -7.70 3.32
CA GLN A 131 13.30 -8.37 2.03
C GLN A 131 13.28 -9.89 2.18
N GLU A 132 13.94 -10.43 3.21
CA GLU A 132 13.92 -11.86 3.55
C GLU A 132 12.51 -12.33 3.91
N GLU A 133 11.76 -11.56 4.71
CA GLU A 133 10.38 -11.90 5.06
C GLU A 133 9.44 -11.84 3.83
N ILE A 134 9.61 -10.84 2.96
CA ILE A 134 8.89 -10.74 1.68
C ILE A 134 9.20 -11.97 0.82
N GLN A 135 10.48 -12.34 0.66
CA GLN A 135 10.87 -13.53 -0.12
C GLN A 135 10.32 -14.82 0.49
N SER A 136 10.37 -14.96 1.81
CA SER A 136 9.83 -16.09 2.56
C SER A 136 8.32 -16.25 2.32
N ARG A 137 7.55 -15.16 2.39
CA ARG A 137 6.11 -15.15 2.06
C ARG A 137 5.83 -15.45 0.60
N LEU A 138 6.57 -14.84 -0.31
CA LEU A 138 6.44 -15.11 -1.74
C LEU A 138 6.69 -16.59 -2.03
N ARG A 139 7.70 -17.22 -1.41
CA ARG A 139 7.94 -18.66 -1.58
C ARG A 139 6.81 -19.53 -1.05
N ARG A 140 6.11 -19.10 0.01
CA ARG A 140 4.91 -19.79 0.50
C ARG A 140 3.73 -19.67 -0.46
N LEU A 141 3.53 -18.49 -1.05
CA LEU A 141 2.36 -18.18 -1.90
C LEU A 141 2.55 -18.62 -3.37
N ALA A 142 3.71 -18.29 -3.95
CA ALA A 142 4.05 -18.56 -5.35
C ALA A 142 4.83 -19.86 -5.54
N GLY A 143 5.38 -20.43 -4.46
CA GLY A 143 6.16 -21.66 -4.46
C GLY A 143 7.67 -21.48 -4.25
N PRO A 144 8.42 -22.56 -3.97
CA PRO A 144 9.80 -22.50 -3.48
C PRO A 144 10.81 -21.91 -4.48
N THR A 145 10.43 -21.85 -5.75
CA THR A 145 11.26 -21.35 -6.85
C THR A 145 11.14 -19.84 -7.06
N ALA A 146 10.33 -19.13 -6.28
CA ALA A 146 10.32 -17.67 -6.29
C ALA A 146 11.68 -17.11 -5.83
N GLN A 147 12.30 -16.31 -6.68
CA GLN A 147 13.54 -15.59 -6.43
C GLN A 147 13.27 -14.10 -6.30
N LEU A 148 14.07 -13.43 -5.48
CA LEU A 148 14.05 -12.00 -5.26
C LEU A 148 15.48 -11.50 -5.43
N ALA A 149 15.68 -10.51 -6.28
CA ALA A 149 16.91 -9.73 -6.37
C ALA A 149 16.62 -8.28 -6.05
N VAL A 150 17.56 -7.62 -5.40
CA VAL A 150 17.49 -6.19 -5.10
C VAL A 150 18.72 -5.47 -5.64
N GLY A 151 18.54 -4.24 -6.07
CA GLY A 151 19.60 -3.37 -6.60
C GLY A 151 19.45 -1.96 -6.04
N PRO A 152 20.56 -1.28 -5.71
CA PRO A 152 20.48 0.04 -5.08
C PRO A 152 19.79 1.07 -5.99
N LEU A 153 19.05 2.01 -5.39
CA LEU A 153 18.72 3.26 -6.08
C LEU A 153 19.94 4.19 -5.99
N PRO A 154 20.45 4.72 -7.11
CA PRO A 154 21.51 5.72 -7.10
C PRO A 154 21.03 6.97 -6.37
N GLY A 155 21.74 7.34 -5.32
CA GLY A 155 21.45 8.53 -4.52
C GLY A 155 22.73 9.09 -3.89
N PRO A 156 22.85 10.42 -3.75
CA PRO A 156 23.99 11.02 -3.05
C PRO A 156 23.87 10.73 -1.55
N GLY A 157 24.68 9.80 -1.06
CA GLY A 157 24.78 9.43 0.36
C GLY A 157 24.31 8.00 0.65
N ASP A 158 25.11 7.28 1.44
CA ASP A 158 25.14 5.82 1.62
C ASP A 158 23.93 5.17 2.34
N LYS A 159 22.76 5.83 2.34
CA LYS A 159 21.58 5.37 3.09
C LYS A 159 20.29 5.58 2.31
N SER A 160 20.19 4.96 1.13
CA SER A 160 18.89 4.87 0.48
C SER A 160 17.98 3.95 1.31
N SER A 161 16.82 4.44 1.72
CA SER A 161 15.78 3.60 2.35
C SER A 161 15.09 2.68 1.35
N SER A 162 15.34 2.89 0.04
CA SER A 162 14.68 2.16 -1.03
C SER A 162 15.65 1.68 -2.13
N CYS A 163 15.22 0.66 -2.84
CA CYS A 163 15.96 -0.08 -3.86
C CYS A 163 15.02 -0.43 -5.03
N LEU A 164 15.57 -1.00 -6.10
CA LEU A 164 14.78 -1.72 -7.10
C LEU A 164 14.74 -3.19 -6.72
N ALA A 165 13.64 -3.87 -7.02
CA ALA A 165 13.57 -5.31 -6.90
C ALA A 165 13.08 -5.97 -8.19
N LEU A 166 13.63 -7.16 -8.44
CA LEU A 166 13.16 -8.09 -9.45
C LEU A 166 12.72 -9.37 -8.77
N ILE A 167 11.53 -9.86 -9.11
CA ILE A 167 11.00 -11.13 -8.64
C ILE A 167 10.70 -11.99 -9.85
N TRP A 168 11.10 -13.26 -9.82
CA TRP A 168 10.81 -14.22 -10.90
C TRP A 168 10.68 -15.63 -10.33
N ASP A 169 10.04 -16.52 -11.09
CA ASP A 169 9.97 -17.95 -10.77
C ASP A 169 11.10 -18.70 -11.48
N SER A 170 12.14 -19.11 -10.74
CA SER A 170 13.31 -19.82 -11.29
C SER A 170 12.99 -21.16 -11.93
N ALA A 171 11.80 -21.73 -11.73
CA ALA A 171 11.39 -22.94 -12.44
C ALA A 171 11.30 -22.72 -13.97
N ASN A 172 11.09 -21.48 -14.41
CA ASN A 172 10.93 -21.13 -15.83
C ASN A 172 12.25 -20.71 -16.50
N TRP A 173 13.35 -20.66 -15.75
CA TRP A 173 14.62 -20.11 -16.21
C TRP A 173 15.78 -21.06 -15.92
N LEU A 174 16.57 -21.38 -16.95
CA LEU A 174 17.76 -22.23 -16.86
C LEU A 174 18.90 -21.56 -16.11
N SER A 175 19.06 -20.25 -16.30
CA SER A 175 20.10 -19.46 -15.66
C SER A 175 19.61 -18.04 -15.43
N SER A 176 20.17 -17.41 -14.39
CA SER A 176 19.97 -16.00 -14.10
C SER A 176 21.28 -15.37 -13.65
N SER A 177 21.66 -14.23 -14.22
CA SER A 177 22.70 -13.37 -13.67
C SER A 177 22.17 -11.96 -13.46
N LEU A 178 22.72 -11.25 -12.48
CA LEU A 178 22.28 -9.92 -12.10
C LEU A 178 23.42 -8.93 -12.30
N SER A 179 23.09 -7.74 -12.78
CA SER A 179 23.99 -6.60 -12.76
C SER A 179 23.23 -5.36 -12.34
N ALA A 180 23.84 -4.56 -11.47
CA ALA A 180 23.35 -3.22 -11.15
C ALA A 180 24.20 -2.23 -11.94
N SER A 181 23.56 -1.26 -12.61
CA SER A 181 24.29 -0.17 -13.24
C SER A 181 24.44 0.97 -12.24
N GLN A 182 25.66 1.47 -12.07
CA GLN A 182 25.91 2.69 -11.31
C GLN A 182 25.83 3.95 -12.19
N GLU A 183 25.72 3.78 -13.52
CA GLU A 183 25.71 4.88 -14.47
C GLU A 183 24.30 5.24 -14.93
N GLY A 184 23.82 6.40 -14.47
CA GLY A 184 22.56 7.00 -14.91
C GLY A 184 21.39 6.71 -13.95
N PRO A 185 20.15 6.60 -14.48
CA PRO A 185 18.98 6.34 -13.65
C PRO A 185 19.07 4.99 -12.94
N ALA A 186 18.26 4.84 -11.89
CA ALA A 186 18.18 3.60 -11.15
C ALA A 186 17.81 2.45 -12.07
N CYS A 187 18.69 1.46 -12.17
CA CYS A 187 18.47 0.31 -13.01
C CYS A 187 19.01 -0.97 -12.38
N LEU A 188 18.13 -1.97 -12.26
CA LEU A 188 18.50 -3.34 -11.90
C LEU A 188 18.30 -4.21 -13.13
N ARG A 189 19.39 -4.85 -13.59
CA ARG A 189 19.37 -5.73 -14.75
C ARG A 189 19.43 -7.19 -14.34
N ALA A 190 18.59 -8.01 -14.97
CA ALA A 190 18.65 -9.45 -14.94
C ALA A 190 18.86 -9.99 -16.35
N HIS A 191 19.77 -10.94 -16.47
CA HIS A 191 19.93 -11.76 -17.66
C HIS A 191 19.27 -13.10 -17.34
N LEU A 192 18.16 -13.41 -18.00
CA LEU A 192 17.37 -14.60 -17.73
C LEU A 192 17.34 -15.48 -18.98
N GLN A 193 17.66 -16.77 -18.84
CA GLN A 193 17.65 -17.71 -19.96
C GLN A 193 16.47 -18.67 -19.80
N ALA A 194 15.47 -18.61 -20.69
CA ALA A 194 14.28 -19.44 -20.57
C ALA A 194 14.57 -20.91 -20.97
N GLY A 195 13.93 -21.86 -20.30
CA GLY A 195 14.00 -23.28 -20.68
C GLY A 195 13.27 -23.54 -21.99
N GLY A 196 13.93 -24.22 -22.95
CA GLY A 196 13.28 -24.70 -24.18
C GLY A 196 13.03 -23.66 -25.28
N SER A 197 13.38 -22.38 -25.06
CA SER A 197 13.37 -21.35 -26.10
C SER A 197 14.76 -20.72 -26.23
N PHE A 198 15.18 -20.40 -27.46
CA PHE A 198 16.49 -19.79 -27.75
C PHE A 198 16.62 -18.33 -27.24
N CYS A 199 15.68 -17.83 -26.45
CA CYS A 199 15.64 -16.43 -26.07
C CYS A 199 16.35 -16.21 -24.73
N SER A 200 17.51 -15.57 -24.77
CA SER A 200 18.02 -14.86 -23.59
C SER A 200 17.22 -13.56 -23.41
N VAL A 201 16.82 -13.23 -22.19
CA VAL A 201 16.13 -11.98 -21.87
C VAL A 201 17.08 -11.09 -21.07
N GLU A 202 17.36 -9.88 -21.56
CA GLU A 202 17.92 -8.79 -20.75
C GLU A 202 16.77 -7.96 -20.23
N LEU A 203 16.47 -8.04 -18.94
CA LEU A 203 15.42 -7.23 -18.35
C LEU A 203 16.03 -6.18 -17.44
N ALA A 204 15.72 -4.92 -17.70
CA ALA A 204 16.09 -3.77 -16.91
C ALA A 204 14.84 -3.20 -16.21
N SER A 205 14.74 -3.37 -14.89
CA SER A 205 13.81 -2.60 -14.07
C SER A 205 14.36 -1.20 -13.91
N VAL A 206 13.53 -0.18 -14.18
CA VAL A 206 13.96 1.23 -14.11
C VAL A 206 13.08 2.05 -13.18
N HIS A 207 13.71 3.03 -12.54
CA HIS A 207 13.03 4.15 -11.91
C HIS A 207 13.78 5.43 -12.30
N LEU A 208 13.22 6.16 -13.26
CA LEU A 208 13.82 7.41 -13.73
C LEU A 208 13.59 8.53 -12.71
N PRO A 209 14.40 9.61 -12.72
CA PRO A 209 14.22 10.72 -11.80
C PRO A 209 12.84 11.36 -11.93
N PHE A 210 12.20 11.61 -10.79
CA PHE A 210 10.91 12.29 -10.70
C PHE A 210 10.96 13.69 -11.33
N VAL A 211 9.96 13.99 -12.15
CA VAL A 211 9.72 15.34 -12.66
C VAL A 211 8.52 15.92 -11.94
N ASP A 212 8.77 17.01 -11.24
CA ASP A 212 7.79 17.68 -10.41
C ASP A 212 6.55 18.19 -11.15
N VAL A 213 6.73 18.74 -12.34
CA VAL A 213 5.64 19.19 -13.19
C VAL A 213 6.01 18.81 -14.63
N PRO A 214 5.11 18.16 -15.41
CA PRO A 214 5.38 17.79 -16.79
C PRO A 214 5.86 18.95 -17.68
N THR A 215 5.48 20.19 -17.34
CA THR A 215 5.86 21.42 -18.04
C THR A 215 6.98 22.22 -17.37
N GLY A 216 7.55 21.71 -16.27
CA GLY A 216 8.60 22.39 -15.52
C GLY A 216 9.95 22.37 -16.25
N PRO A 217 10.90 23.25 -15.87
CA PRO A 217 12.23 23.30 -16.49
C PRO A 217 13.01 21.98 -16.35
N GLN A 218 12.74 21.19 -15.30
CA GLN A 218 13.35 19.88 -15.10
C GLN A 218 12.77 18.79 -16.01
N ALA A 219 11.59 18.99 -16.59
CA ALA A 219 10.97 18.01 -17.48
C ALA A 219 11.75 17.79 -18.78
N GLY A 220 12.30 18.87 -19.36
CA GLY A 220 13.20 18.76 -20.52
C GLY A 220 14.44 17.94 -20.19
N ILE A 221 15.09 18.26 -19.07
CA ILE A 221 16.31 17.58 -18.61
C ILE A 221 16.04 16.09 -18.36
N ALA A 222 14.96 15.75 -17.65
CA ALA A 222 14.62 14.36 -17.37
C ALA A 222 14.30 13.56 -18.65
N ARG A 223 13.60 14.16 -19.62
CA ARG A 223 13.36 13.54 -20.94
C ARG A 223 14.64 13.30 -21.71
N ASP A 224 15.57 14.25 -21.69
CA ASP A 224 16.86 14.11 -22.38
C ASP A 224 17.74 13.04 -21.71
N ILE A 225 17.74 12.98 -20.38
CA ILE A 225 18.39 11.90 -19.62
C ILE A 225 17.76 10.54 -19.97
N ALA A 226 16.43 10.45 -19.98
CA ALA A 226 15.70 9.24 -20.34
C ALA A 226 16.06 8.78 -21.76
N ARG A 227 16.01 9.70 -22.73
CA ARG A 227 16.34 9.43 -24.14
C ARG A 227 17.78 8.97 -24.30
N GLN A 228 18.73 9.68 -23.69
CA GLN A 228 20.15 9.33 -23.77
C GLN A 228 20.43 7.98 -23.12
N TRP A 229 19.81 7.68 -21.98
CA TRP A 229 19.99 6.40 -21.30
C TRP A 229 19.37 5.24 -22.08
N LEU A 230 18.15 5.41 -22.61
CA LEU A 230 17.47 4.42 -23.45
C LEU A 230 18.22 4.14 -24.75
N SER A 231 18.79 5.17 -25.38
CA SER A 231 19.63 5.00 -26.58
C SER A 231 20.84 4.10 -26.30
N ARG A 232 21.37 4.11 -25.07
CA ARG A 232 22.44 3.19 -24.65
C ARG A 232 21.94 1.78 -24.36
N GLN A 233 20.68 1.61 -23.97
CA GLN A 233 20.07 0.29 -23.77
C GLN A 233 19.71 -0.38 -25.11
N PHE A 234 19.37 0.44 -26.11
CA PHE A 234 18.96 0.02 -27.45
C PHE A 234 19.88 0.65 -28.52
N PRO A 235 21.16 0.22 -28.61
CA PRO A 235 22.07 0.75 -29.62
C PRO A 235 21.56 0.38 -31.04
N PRO A 236 21.57 1.34 -32.00
CA PRO A 236 21.01 1.14 -33.33
C PRO A 236 21.80 0.11 -34.15
N ASP A 237 23.12 0.02 -33.93
CA ASP A 237 24.02 -0.80 -34.75
C ASP A 237 24.10 -2.27 -34.26
N GLN A 238 23.29 -2.65 -33.27
CA GLN A 238 23.31 -4.00 -32.74
C GLN A 238 22.29 -4.88 -33.48
N GLU A 239 22.67 -5.24 -34.70
CA GLU A 239 21.91 -6.18 -35.53
C GLU A 239 21.91 -7.58 -34.89
N GLY A 240 20.71 -8.13 -34.67
CA GLY A 240 20.48 -9.58 -34.67
C GLY A 240 21.00 -10.42 -33.52
N GLY A 241 21.08 -9.89 -32.29
CA GLY A 241 21.40 -10.72 -31.13
C GLY A 241 20.27 -11.71 -30.76
N GLU A 242 20.62 -12.91 -30.28
CA GLU A 242 19.70 -13.93 -29.72
C GLU A 242 19.02 -13.49 -28.40
N LYS A 243 19.01 -12.19 -28.12
CA LYS A 243 18.65 -11.63 -26.83
C LYS A 243 17.52 -10.62 -26.96
N LEU A 244 16.39 -10.92 -26.34
CA LEU A 244 15.30 -9.97 -26.15
C LEU A 244 15.70 -8.98 -25.06
N ARG A 245 15.85 -7.70 -25.41
CA ARG A 245 16.00 -6.64 -24.42
C ARG A 245 14.67 -6.07 -24.03
N VAL A 246 14.50 -5.88 -22.73
CA VAL A 246 13.29 -5.38 -22.11
C VAL A 246 13.70 -4.31 -21.11
N VAL A 247 13.17 -3.12 -21.25
CA VAL A 247 13.25 -2.06 -20.23
C VAL A 247 11.84 -1.82 -19.73
N CYS A 248 11.59 -2.00 -18.44
CA CYS A 248 10.26 -1.85 -17.86
C CYS A 248 10.34 -1.17 -16.49
N GLY A 249 9.42 -0.25 -16.20
CA GLY A 249 9.41 0.43 -14.91
C GLY A 249 8.68 1.75 -14.93
N ASP A 250 8.95 2.54 -13.90
CA ASP A 250 8.42 3.89 -13.73
C ASP A 250 9.36 4.89 -14.41
N PHE A 251 8.90 5.45 -15.52
CA PHE A 251 9.71 6.37 -16.33
C PHE A 251 9.65 7.81 -15.84
N ASN A 252 8.73 8.19 -14.95
CA ASN A 252 8.60 9.57 -14.43
C ASN A 252 8.57 10.70 -15.49
N VAL A 253 8.43 10.36 -16.77
CA VAL A 253 8.38 11.25 -17.93
C VAL A 253 7.38 10.70 -18.93
N ASP A 254 6.88 11.57 -19.81
CA ASP A 254 6.06 11.12 -20.92
C ASP A 254 6.91 10.33 -21.91
N ILE A 255 6.84 9.00 -21.85
CA ILE A 255 7.62 8.12 -22.72
C ILE A 255 7.31 8.35 -24.20
N ARG A 256 6.12 8.85 -24.56
CA ARG A 256 5.75 9.12 -25.96
C ARG A 256 6.62 10.19 -26.58
N GLU A 257 7.17 11.08 -25.76
CA GLU A 257 8.12 12.13 -26.18
C GLU A 257 9.56 11.61 -26.29
N VAL A 258 9.82 10.42 -25.76
CA VAL A 258 11.11 9.72 -25.81
C VAL A 258 11.15 8.68 -26.94
N ARG A 259 10.00 8.24 -27.47
CA ARG A 259 9.80 7.16 -28.47
C ARG A 259 10.56 7.27 -29.80
N ALA A 260 11.39 8.27 -30.01
CA ALA A 260 12.16 8.46 -31.25
C ALA A 260 13.32 7.46 -31.44
N LEU A 261 13.35 6.34 -30.71
CA LEU A 261 14.37 5.30 -30.89
C LEU A 261 13.92 4.32 -31.97
N PRO A 262 14.70 4.15 -33.05
CA PRO A 262 14.40 3.16 -34.08
C PRO A 262 14.52 1.73 -33.50
N ALA A 263 13.74 0.79 -34.06
CA ALA A 263 13.77 -0.62 -33.68
C ALA A 263 13.47 -0.89 -32.19
N VAL A 264 12.58 -0.09 -31.60
CA VAL A 264 12.06 -0.32 -30.25
C VAL A 264 10.54 -0.28 -30.27
N SER A 265 9.92 -1.39 -29.86
CA SER A 265 8.49 -1.47 -29.60
C SER A 265 8.16 -0.99 -28.19
N TRP A 266 7.11 -0.17 -28.08
CA TRP A 266 6.73 0.48 -26.83
C TRP A 266 5.31 0.12 -26.42
N ALA A 267 5.17 -0.09 -25.12
CA ALA A 267 3.93 -0.23 -24.41
C ALA A 267 3.95 0.75 -23.23
N CYS A 268 2.89 1.52 -23.01
CA CYS A 268 2.79 2.41 -21.84
C CYS A 268 1.37 2.48 -21.32
N VAL A 269 1.23 2.48 -20.00
CA VAL A 269 -0.06 2.73 -19.35
C VAL A 269 -0.11 4.20 -19.00
N ALA A 270 -0.95 4.94 -19.72
CA ALA A 270 -1.24 6.33 -19.36
C ALA A 270 -1.91 6.40 -17.99
N ASP A 271 -1.63 7.45 -17.22
CA ASP A 271 -2.21 7.70 -15.90
C ASP A 271 -1.98 6.55 -14.91
N SER A 272 -0.86 5.84 -15.04
CA SER A 272 -0.53 4.72 -14.14
C SER A 272 -0.28 5.19 -12.71
N SER A 273 0.02 6.49 -12.54
CA SER A 273 0.02 7.20 -11.26
C SER A 273 -0.72 8.52 -11.36
N LYS A 274 -1.45 8.85 -10.29
CA LYS A 274 -2.00 10.19 -10.07
C LYS A 274 -1.47 10.71 -8.75
N PHE A 275 -0.78 11.84 -8.82
CA PHE A 275 -0.32 12.52 -7.62
C PHE A 275 -1.07 13.84 -7.54
N ARG A 276 -1.92 13.98 -6.51
CA ARG A 276 -2.74 15.18 -6.28
C ARG A 276 -3.50 15.66 -7.53
N ALA A 277 -4.12 14.70 -8.23
CA ALA A 277 -4.89 14.89 -9.46
C ALA A 277 -4.08 15.35 -10.69
N ALA A 278 -2.75 15.42 -10.61
CA ALA A 278 -1.89 15.51 -11.78
C ALA A 278 -1.46 14.11 -12.23
N ASP A 279 -1.58 13.84 -13.52
CA ASP A 279 -1.01 12.65 -14.14
C ASP A 279 0.50 12.87 -14.23
N LEU A 280 1.26 12.24 -13.33
CA LEU A 280 2.68 12.53 -13.16
C LEU A 280 3.58 11.54 -13.87
N THR A 281 3.22 10.26 -13.89
CA THR A 281 4.10 9.23 -14.41
C THR A 281 3.38 8.27 -15.34
N MET A 282 4.17 7.66 -16.22
CA MET A 282 3.74 6.56 -17.04
C MET A 282 4.70 5.40 -16.79
N ASP A 283 4.12 4.29 -16.37
CA ASP A 283 4.80 3.02 -16.45
C ASP A 283 4.85 2.60 -17.92
N ALA A 284 6.03 2.20 -18.35
CA ALA A 284 6.24 1.76 -19.72
C ALA A 284 7.08 0.50 -19.76
N CYS A 285 6.95 -0.19 -20.89
CA CYS A 285 7.75 -1.32 -21.28
C CYS A 285 8.24 -1.08 -22.70
N ALA A 286 9.55 -1.16 -22.90
CA ALA A 286 10.24 -1.03 -24.17
C ALA A 286 10.94 -2.34 -24.50
N ILE A 287 10.83 -2.82 -25.73
CA ILE A 287 11.56 -4.00 -26.19
C ILE A 287 12.31 -3.71 -27.48
N SER A 288 13.44 -4.38 -27.68
CA SER A 288 14.17 -4.33 -28.94
C SER A 288 13.42 -5.10 -30.04
N ASP A 289 13.19 -4.47 -31.19
CA ASP A 289 12.57 -5.10 -32.38
C ASP A 289 13.53 -6.04 -33.10
N SER A 290 14.84 -5.96 -32.82
CA SER A 290 15.91 -6.71 -33.48
C SER A 290 15.91 -8.22 -33.23
N PHE A 291 14.86 -8.78 -32.61
CA PHE A 291 14.73 -10.21 -32.41
C PHE A 291 14.41 -10.85 -33.77
N LEU A 292 15.44 -11.43 -34.38
CA LEU A 292 15.45 -11.85 -35.79
C LEU A 292 14.21 -12.69 -36.15
N PRO A 293 13.65 -12.48 -37.36
CA PRO A 293 12.73 -13.44 -37.92
C PRO A 293 13.48 -14.77 -38.04
N LEU A 294 12.99 -15.80 -37.35
CA LEU A 294 13.36 -17.16 -37.71
C LEU A 294 13.11 -17.29 -39.23
N PRO A 295 14.02 -17.89 -40.01
CA PRO A 295 13.85 -17.99 -41.45
C PRO A 295 12.51 -18.65 -41.77
N GLY A 296 11.56 -17.87 -42.31
CA GLY A 296 10.19 -18.30 -42.59
C GLY A 296 9.08 -17.62 -41.76
N ALA A 297 9.38 -16.71 -40.84
CA ALA A 297 8.39 -15.94 -40.08
C ALA A 297 8.77 -14.45 -40.05
N GLU A 298 8.18 -13.59 -40.90
CA GLU A 298 8.45 -12.14 -40.92
C GLU A 298 7.66 -11.38 -39.83
N GLY A 299 7.48 -12.00 -38.66
CA GLY A 299 6.75 -11.44 -37.54
C GLY A 299 7.67 -10.80 -36.50
N GLY A 300 7.69 -9.47 -36.40
CA GLY A 300 8.39 -8.75 -35.33
C GLY A 300 7.76 -9.02 -33.96
N ALA A 301 8.55 -8.96 -32.87
CA ALA A 301 7.98 -9.05 -31.52
C ALA A 301 7.14 -7.81 -31.22
N ALA A 302 5.97 -7.98 -30.62
CA ALA A 302 5.11 -6.88 -30.21
C ALA A 302 4.92 -6.90 -28.69
N VAL A 303 5.00 -5.73 -28.05
CA VAL A 303 4.51 -5.61 -26.67
C VAL A 303 3.04 -5.27 -26.74
N VAL A 304 2.22 -6.22 -26.30
CA VAL A 304 0.81 -5.95 -26.09
C VAL A 304 0.67 -5.45 -24.66
N ILE A 305 0.14 -4.24 -24.53
CA ILE A 305 -0.37 -3.78 -23.25
C ILE A 305 -1.68 -4.54 -23.05
N GLU A 306 -1.71 -5.46 -22.10
CA GLU A 306 -2.97 -6.00 -21.62
C GLU A 306 -3.62 -4.95 -20.70
N GLY A 307 -4.01 -3.81 -21.29
CA GLY A 307 -4.48 -2.59 -20.63
C GLY A 307 -5.84 -2.08 -21.12
N GLN A 308 -6.41 -2.67 -22.19
CA GLN A 308 -7.81 -2.37 -22.56
C GLN A 308 -8.83 -2.79 -21.47
N GLN A 309 -8.43 -3.58 -20.45
CA GLN A 309 -9.29 -3.99 -19.32
C GLN A 309 -9.33 -3.05 -18.11
N GLN A 310 -8.40 -2.09 -17.98
CA GLN A 310 -8.51 -1.03 -16.96
C GLN A 310 -9.71 -0.09 -17.27
N GLN A 311 -10.05 0.05 -18.56
CA GLN A 311 -11.21 0.78 -19.07
C GLN A 311 -12.58 0.13 -18.74
N GLN A 312 -12.68 -1.18 -18.45
CA GLN A 312 -13.97 -1.85 -18.24
C GLN A 312 -14.49 -1.85 -16.77
N ARG A 313 -13.65 -1.70 -15.74
CA ARG A 313 -14.10 -1.83 -14.33
C ARG A 313 -13.93 -0.60 -13.44
N GLN A 314 -13.16 0.41 -13.83
CA GLN A 314 -13.36 1.74 -13.24
C GLN A 314 -14.72 2.35 -13.64
N GLN A 315 -15.32 1.91 -14.77
CA GLN A 315 -16.76 2.13 -15.03
C GLN A 315 -17.69 1.48 -13.97
N GLN A 316 -17.20 0.52 -13.16
CA GLN A 316 -17.89 -0.04 -11.98
C GLN A 316 -17.71 0.86 -10.73
N GLN A 317 -16.55 1.54 -10.57
CA GLN A 317 -16.39 2.63 -9.57
C GLN A 317 -17.38 3.78 -9.83
N GLN A 318 -17.68 4.11 -11.09
CA GLN A 318 -18.73 5.06 -11.48
C GLN A 318 -20.17 4.60 -11.10
N LYS A 319 -20.45 3.29 -11.07
CA LYS A 319 -21.76 2.75 -10.63
C LYS A 319 -21.92 2.72 -9.11
N GLN A 320 -20.85 2.50 -8.34
CA GLN A 320 -20.95 2.41 -6.88
C GLN A 320 -21.05 3.80 -6.22
N GLN A 321 -20.33 4.80 -6.73
CA GLN A 321 -20.48 6.19 -6.24
C GLN A 321 -21.86 6.79 -6.55
N GLN A 322 -22.45 6.51 -7.72
CA GLN A 322 -23.81 6.99 -8.07
C GLN A 322 -24.92 6.42 -7.16
N GLN A 323 -24.74 5.25 -6.56
CA GLN A 323 -25.78 4.63 -5.73
C GLN A 323 -25.57 4.79 -4.22
N GLN A 324 -24.35 5.08 -3.75
CA GLN A 324 -24.18 5.74 -2.45
C GLN A 324 -24.91 7.09 -2.39
N GLN A 325 -25.00 7.83 -3.51
CA GLN A 325 -25.85 9.02 -3.62
C GLN A 325 -27.36 8.72 -3.49
N GLN A 326 -27.80 7.52 -3.88
CA GLN A 326 -29.19 7.10 -3.66
C GLN A 326 -29.47 6.74 -2.19
N GLN A 327 -28.57 6.03 -1.49
CA GLN A 327 -28.78 5.74 -0.06
C GLN A 327 -28.70 6.98 0.84
N GLN A 328 -27.81 7.94 0.53
CA GLN A 328 -27.81 9.21 1.28
C GLN A 328 -29.10 10.01 1.08
N GLN A 329 -29.75 9.94 -0.08
CA GLN A 329 -31.06 10.55 -0.32
C GLN A 329 -32.18 9.88 0.49
N GLU A 330 -32.18 8.54 0.59
CA GLU A 330 -33.16 7.81 1.41
C GLU A 330 -32.99 8.11 2.91
N GLN A 331 -31.76 8.24 3.40
CA GLN A 331 -31.50 8.53 4.81
C GLN A 331 -31.90 9.95 5.22
N GLN A 332 -31.74 10.94 4.32
CA GLN A 332 -32.24 12.29 4.58
C GLN A 332 -33.77 12.36 4.56
N GLN A 333 -34.46 11.59 3.71
CA GLN A 333 -35.92 11.54 3.73
C GLN A 333 -36.47 10.89 5.01
N GLN A 334 -35.82 9.86 5.54
CA GLN A 334 -36.22 9.27 6.83
C GLN A 334 -36.07 10.25 8.00
N LYS A 335 -34.95 10.98 8.09
CA LYS A 335 -34.75 11.98 9.15
C LYS A 335 -35.81 13.09 9.11
N GLN A 336 -36.29 13.48 7.92
CA GLN A 336 -37.35 14.48 7.80
C GLN A 336 -38.72 13.96 8.27
N GLN A 337 -39.04 12.68 8.04
CA GLN A 337 -40.27 12.08 8.59
C GLN A 337 -40.23 11.93 10.11
N GLU A 338 -39.07 11.63 10.68
CA GLU A 338 -38.94 11.43 12.13
C GLU A 338 -39.07 12.74 12.92
N GLN A 339 -38.50 13.83 12.42
CA GLN A 339 -38.68 15.16 13.03
C GLN A 339 -40.14 15.63 12.99
N GLN A 340 -40.88 15.34 11.91
CA GLN A 340 -42.31 15.67 11.87
C GLN A 340 -43.13 14.87 12.89
N LYS A 341 -42.80 13.59 13.14
CA LYS A 341 -43.47 12.81 14.19
C LYS A 341 -43.17 13.34 15.59
N GLN A 342 -41.92 13.72 15.87
CA GLN A 342 -41.52 14.17 17.19
C GLN A 342 -42.11 15.55 17.56
N GLN A 343 -42.22 16.48 16.59
CA GLN A 343 -42.91 17.75 16.83
C GLN A 343 -44.42 17.56 17.07
N LYS A 344 -45.06 16.62 16.37
CA LYS A 344 -46.49 16.33 16.58
C LYS A 344 -46.77 15.70 17.94
N GLN A 345 -45.81 14.98 18.51
CA GLN A 345 -45.95 14.37 19.84
C GLN A 345 -45.68 15.35 20.98
N ARG A 346 -44.74 16.30 20.80
CA ARG A 346 -44.44 17.34 21.80
C ARG A 346 -45.52 18.41 21.96
N GLN A 347 -46.42 18.56 21.00
CA GLN A 347 -47.57 19.48 21.11
C GLN A 347 -48.80 18.84 21.76
N ARG A 348 -48.65 17.73 22.49
CA ARG A 348 -49.74 17.20 23.34
C ARG A 348 -49.50 17.59 24.81
N PRO A 349 -50.17 18.64 25.32
CA PRO A 349 -50.02 19.08 26.70
C PRO A 349 -50.94 18.29 27.65
N GLN A 350 -50.37 17.80 28.74
CA GLN A 350 -51.04 17.67 30.04
C GLN A 350 -50.00 18.23 31.03
N GLN A 351 -50.13 19.43 31.60
CA GLN A 351 -51.19 19.86 32.52
C GLN A 351 -51.63 18.73 33.46
N GLN A 352 -50.88 18.49 34.53
CA GLN A 352 -51.35 18.71 35.92
C GLN A 352 -50.30 18.34 36.99
N SER A 353 -50.22 19.22 38.00
CA SER A 353 -49.89 19.03 39.41
C SER A 353 -48.46 18.64 39.88
N THR A 354 -47.80 19.63 40.49
CA THR A 354 -47.21 19.64 41.85
C THR A 354 -46.34 18.48 42.33
N GLY A 355 -45.10 18.83 42.72
CA GLY A 355 -44.65 18.64 44.09
C GLY A 355 -43.52 17.64 44.37
N VAL A 356 -42.57 18.14 45.17
CA VAL A 356 -41.76 17.43 46.19
C VAL A 356 -40.44 16.76 45.75
N LEU A 357 -39.50 16.94 46.66
CA LEU A 357 -38.06 16.69 46.64
C LEU A 357 -37.66 15.20 46.75
N ARG A 358 -36.42 14.95 46.30
CA ARG A 358 -35.36 14.13 46.97
C ARG A 358 -35.24 12.62 46.64
N PRO A 359 -34.12 11.95 47.03
CA PRO A 359 -33.23 11.22 46.11
C PRO A 359 -33.05 9.72 46.45
N GLY A 360 -32.35 8.99 45.56
CA GLY A 360 -31.75 7.67 45.84
C GLY A 360 -32.38 6.52 45.06
N ASP A 361 -31.64 5.88 44.16
CA ASP A 361 -31.10 4.54 44.39
C ASP A 361 -30.27 3.99 43.19
N PRO A 362 -29.38 3.02 43.43
CA PRO A 362 -28.19 2.75 42.63
C PRO A 362 -28.23 1.35 41.99
N SER A 363 -28.25 1.25 40.65
CA SER A 363 -27.91 -0.01 39.97
C SER A 363 -27.71 0.12 38.47
N GLY A 364 -27.16 1.24 38.01
CA GLY A 364 -26.69 1.38 36.63
C GLY A 364 -25.19 1.22 36.62
N THR A 365 -24.67 0.25 35.87
CA THR A 365 -23.26 0.19 35.49
C THR A 365 -22.97 1.44 34.66
N LEU A 366 -22.76 2.56 35.36
CA LEU A 366 -22.49 3.87 34.81
C LEU A 366 -21.20 3.74 34.03
N SER A 367 -21.32 3.81 32.71
CA SER A 367 -20.20 4.15 31.85
C SER A 367 -19.47 5.31 32.53
N ILE A 368 -18.17 5.15 32.74
CA ILE A 368 -17.31 6.11 33.44
C ILE A 368 -17.42 7.52 32.81
N PHE A 369 -17.90 7.61 31.57
CA PHE A 369 -18.08 8.84 30.79
C PHE A 369 -19.48 9.47 30.89
N GLY A 370 -20.38 8.96 31.74
CA GLY A 370 -21.74 9.46 31.92
C GLY A 370 -22.77 8.84 30.96
N ILE A 371 -24.01 9.32 31.04
CA ILE A 371 -25.18 8.72 30.38
C ILE A 371 -25.04 8.81 28.84
N GLY A 372 -24.55 7.74 28.22
CA GLY A 372 -24.75 7.44 26.79
C GLY A 372 -23.63 7.81 25.82
N GLY A 373 -22.57 8.49 26.27
CA GLY A 373 -21.47 8.90 25.39
C GLY A 373 -20.33 7.89 25.29
N GLY A 374 -19.89 7.59 24.08
CA GLY A 374 -18.68 6.80 23.83
C GLY A 374 -17.40 7.58 24.16
N ARG A 375 -16.26 6.89 24.16
CA ARG A 375 -14.94 7.48 24.44
C ARG A 375 -14.65 8.71 23.57
N ASP A 376 -15.00 8.65 22.29
CA ASP A 376 -14.78 9.76 21.34
C ASP A 376 -15.65 10.98 21.66
N GLU A 377 -16.89 10.78 22.11
CA GLU A 377 -17.78 11.87 22.52
C GLU A 377 -17.29 12.53 23.82
N PHE A 378 -16.74 11.73 24.73
CA PHE A 378 -16.08 12.25 25.93
C PHE A 378 -14.83 13.06 25.56
N LEU A 379 -14.00 12.57 24.65
CA LEU A 379 -12.82 13.30 24.16
C LEU A 379 -13.22 14.64 23.54
N ALA A 380 -14.23 14.64 22.66
CA ALA A 380 -14.72 15.83 21.99
C ALA A 380 -15.30 16.87 22.96
N SER A 381 -15.93 16.42 24.06
CA SER A 381 -16.63 17.31 25.00
C SER A 381 -15.80 17.72 26.22
N ARG A 382 -14.85 16.90 26.66
CA ARG A 382 -14.14 17.06 27.94
C ARG A 382 -12.63 17.18 27.82
N VAL A 383 -12.04 16.99 26.64
CA VAL A 383 -10.58 17.12 26.43
C VAL A 383 -10.27 18.30 25.51
N HIS A 384 -9.27 19.10 25.88
CA HIS A 384 -8.79 20.25 25.11
C HIS A 384 -8.42 19.81 23.69
N ARG A 385 -8.83 20.60 22.68
CA ARG A 385 -8.65 20.28 21.25
C ARG A 385 -7.21 19.91 20.88
N ASP A 386 -6.24 20.71 21.29
CA ASP A 386 -4.80 20.45 21.05
C ASP A 386 -4.26 19.14 21.64
N LEU A 387 -4.97 18.52 22.60
CA LEU A 387 -4.61 17.23 23.16
C LEU A 387 -5.30 16.07 22.47
N GLN A 388 -6.38 16.30 21.71
CA GLN A 388 -7.14 15.23 21.04
C GLN A 388 -6.29 14.52 19.98
N ASP A 389 -5.36 15.23 19.35
CA ASP A 389 -4.40 14.69 18.39
C ASP A 389 -3.11 14.16 19.06
N ASP A 390 -2.99 14.22 20.39
CA ASP A 390 -1.80 13.73 21.09
C ASP A 390 -1.83 12.19 21.20
N PRO A 391 -0.90 11.45 20.57
CA PRO A 391 -0.90 9.99 20.56
C PRO A 391 -0.76 9.38 21.96
N ARG A 392 -0.27 10.15 22.94
CA ARG A 392 -0.15 9.70 24.34
C ARG A 392 -1.51 9.60 25.03
N LEU A 393 -2.50 10.37 24.59
CA LEU A 393 -3.87 10.35 25.13
C LEU A 393 -4.53 8.97 24.97
N TRP A 394 -4.25 8.29 23.85
CA TRP A 394 -4.75 6.95 23.54
C TRP A 394 -4.14 5.84 24.40
N ARG A 395 -3.07 6.13 25.14
CA ARG A 395 -2.45 5.21 26.11
C ARG A 395 -3.12 5.23 27.48
N LEU A 396 -4.02 6.18 27.73
CA LEU A 396 -4.78 6.25 28.98
C LEU A 396 -5.95 5.26 28.98
N GLY A 397 -6.13 4.52 30.07
CA GLY A 397 -7.35 3.76 30.32
C GLY A 397 -8.54 4.70 30.55
N ASP A 398 -9.75 4.15 30.59
CA ASP A 398 -10.98 4.96 30.71
C ASP A 398 -11.03 5.75 32.02
N LYS A 399 -10.50 5.18 33.10
CA LYS A 399 -10.42 5.84 34.41
C LYS A 399 -9.48 7.04 34.40
N GLU A 400 -8.30 6.91 33.81
CA GLU A 400 -7.37 8.04 33.66
C GLU A 400 -7.93 9.09 32.71
N LEU A 401 -8.60 8.68 31.64
CA LEU A 401 -9.20 9.61 30.69
C LEU A 401 -10.35 10.41 31.34
N ALA A 402 -11.22 9.76 32.10
CA ALA A 402 -12.25 10.45 32.88
C ALA A 402 -11.65 11.39 33.92
N THR A 403 -10.56 10.97 34.58
CA THR A 403 -9.80 11.83 35.49
C THR A 403 -9.30 13.07 34.78
N LEU A 404 -8.72 12.94 33.57
CA LEU A 404 -8.25 14.07 32.77
C LEU A 404 -9.38 15.05 32.42
N GLY A 405 -10.55 14.53 32.00
CA GLY A 405 -11.71 15.35 31.63
C GLY A 405 -12.37 16.12 32.78
N CYS A 406 -12.02 15.79 34.04
CA CYS A 406 -12.44 16.56 35.22
C CYS A 406 -11.60 17.82 35.48
N TRP A 407 -10.45 17.98 34.80
CA TRP A 407 -9.59 19.16 34.98
C TRP A 407 -9.95 20.28 33.99
N PRO A 408 -9.79 21.56 34.39
CA PRO A 408 -9.91 22.68 33.46
C PRO A 408 -8.97 22.51 32.27
N PHE A 409 -9.42 22.92 31.08
CA PHE A 409 -8.68 22.75 29.81
C PHE A 409 -7.22 23.22 29.86
N ALA A 410 -6.92 24.32 30.56
CA ALA A 410 -5.57 24.85 30.71
C ALA A 410 -4.60 23.93 31.49
N GLU A 411 -5.11 23.04 32.35
CA GLU A 411 -4.31 22.15 33.19
C GLU A 411 -4.14 20.74 32.59
N GLN A 412 -4.95 20.39 31.58
CA GLN A 412 -5.02 19.03 31.07
C GLN A 412 -3.69 18.54 30.50
N ALA A 413 -2.89 19.36 29.82
CA ALA A 413 -1.58 18.95 29.28
C ALA A 413 -0.60 18.50 30.38
N ARG A 414 -0.60 19.23 31.51
CA ARG A 414 0.23 18.90 32.69
C ARG A 414 -0.28 17.67 33.42
N VAL A 415 -1.60 17.48 33.47
CA VAL A 415 -2.23 16.32 34.11
C VAL A 415 -2.01 15.05 33.28
N LEU A 416 -2.13 15.12 31.95
CA LEU A 416 -1.85 14.01 31.03
C LEU A 416 -0.45 13.43 31.27
N THR A 417 0.56 14.29 31.39
CA THR A 417 1.94 13.86 31.67
C THR A 417 2.04 13.11 33.00
N ARG A 418 1.32 13.54 34.04
CA ARG A 418 1.30 12.88 35.36
C ARG A 418 0.58 11.53 35.30
N LEU A 419 -0.56 11.46 34.61
CA LEU A 419 -1.34 10.21 34.48
C LEU A 419 -0.55 9.11 33.77
N LEU A 420 0.21 9.46 32.72
CA LEU A 420 1.06 8.52 32.00
C LEU A 420 2.19 7.96 32.86
N GLN A 421 2.79 8.80 33.72
CA GLN A 421 3.82 8.36 34.66
C GLN A 421 3.26 7.41 35.73
N SER A 422 2.05 7.69 36.22
CA SER A 422 1.37 6.82 37.19
C SER A 422 0.96 5.48 36.59
N SER A 423 0.42 5.47 35.36
CA SER A 423 0.04 4.25 34.65
C SER A 423 1.25 3.32 34.43
N LYS A 424 2.42 3.89 34.07
CA LYS A 424 3.66 3.13 33.92
C LYS A 424 4.09 2.45 35.22
N ARG A 425 3.95 3.12 36.37
CA ARG A 425 4.29 2.53 37.67
C ARG A 425 3.34 1.38 38.07
N ASN A 426 2.05 1.54 37.80
CA ASN A 426 1.06 0.51 38.12
C ASN A 426 1.28 -0.76 37.27
N ASN A 427 1.60 -0.62 35.98
CA ASN A 427 1.86 -1.78 35.13
C ASN A 427 3.15 -2.51 35.53
N GLN A 428 4.17 -1.77 35.98
CA GLN A 428 5.44 -2.36 36.40
C GLN A 428 5.33 -3.16 37.72
N SER A 429 4.36 -2.82 38.59
CA SER A 429 4.09 -3.58 39.82
C SER A 429 3.30 -4.89 39.64
N VAL A 430 2.73 -5.12 38.45
CA VAL A 430 1.99 -6.36 38.16
C VAL A 430 2.92 -7.48 37.67
N GLU A 431 4.10 -7.12 37.13
CA GLU A 431 5.07 -8.11 36.63
C GLU A 431 6.02 -8.64 37.72
N ASP A 432 6.25 -7.88 38.79
CA ASP A 432 7.01 -8.33 39.96
C ASP A 432 6.07 -8.93 41.03
N GLY A 433 5.79 -10.23 40.93
CA GLY A 433 4.93 -10.99 41.85
C GLY A 433 5.42 -11.11 43.31
N GLY A 434 5.59 -9.98 44.00
CA GLY A 434 5.94 -9.90 45.41
C GLY A 434 4.70 -9.81 46.32
N PRO A 435 4.71 -10.41 47.52
CA PRO A 435 3.55 -10.44 48.43
C PRO A 435 3.11 -9.03 48.84
N ALA A 436 1.81 -8.78 48.66
CA ALA A 436 1.18 -7.47 48.82
C ALA A 436 1.41 -6.84 50.20
N LYS A 437 2.23 -5.78 50.26
CA LYS A 437 2.26 -4.88 51.42
C LYS A 437 1.02 -3.99 51.38
N ARG A 438 0.20 -4.08 52.43
CA ARG A 438 -1.04 -3.31 52.62
C ARG A 438 -0.79 -1.81 52.45
N ASN A 439 -1.58 -1.20 51.58
CA ASN A 439 -1.54 0.21 51.20
C ASN A 439 -2.20 1.08 52.32
N PRO A 440 -1.51 2.09 52.88
CA PRO A 440 -2.02 2.91 53.99
C PRO A 440 -3.18 3.86 53.61
N LEU A 441 -3.61 3.90 52.35
CA LEU A 441 -4.75 4.73 51.92
C LEU A 441 -6.13 4.11 52.23
N ALA A 442 -6.22 2.81 52.50
CA ALA A 442 -7.50 2.14 52.76
C ALA A 442 -8.14 2.52 54.11
N ALA A 443 -7.35 3.04 55.06
CA ALA A 443 -7.83 3.49 56.37
C ALA A 443 -8.60 4.83 56.31
N ALA A 444 -8.52 5.58 55.21
CA ALA A 444 -9.18 6.88 55.07
C ALA A 444 -10.62 6.81 54.53
N LEU A 445 -11.09 5.64 54.04
CA LEU A 445 -12.37 5.53 53.34
C LEU A 445 -13.44 4.65 54.04
N GLY A 446 -13.20 4.20 55.26
CA GLY A 446 -14.28 3.72 56.15
C GLY A 446 -15.13 2.56 55.66
N VAL A 447 -14.61 1.69 54.78
CA VAL A 447 -15.34 0.51 54.33
C VAL A 447 -14.98 -0.67 55.22
N ALA A 448 -15.91 -1.08 56.08
CA ALA A 448 -15.80 -2.29 56.88
C ALA A 448 -16.02 -3.51 55.98
N SER A 449 -15.02 -4.39 55.88
CA SER A 449 -15.16 -5.71 55.25
C SER A 449 -15.44 -6.76 56.33
N SER A 450 -16.65 -7.32 56.33
CA SER A 450 -16.98 -8.55 57.05
C SER A 450 -16.44 -9.74 56.25
N SER A 451 -15.41 -10.39 56.76
CA SER A 451 -14.95 -11.70 56.28
C SER A 451 -15.65 -12.78 57.11
N ASP A 452 -16.55 -13.52 56.47
CA ASP A 452 -17.05 -14.80 56.96
C ASP A 452 -16.20 -15.89 56.30
N SER A 453 -15.74 -16.83 57.12
CA SER A 453 -14.73 -17.84 56.81
C SER A 453 -15.35 -19.21 57.00
N SER A 454 -15.42 -19.99 55.92
CA SER A 454 -15.64 -21.43 55.99
C SER A 454 -14.50 -22.14 55.26
N GLU A 455 -13.58 -22.66 56.07
CA GLU A 455 -12.63 -23.70 55.73
C GLU A 455 -13.40 -25.01 55.51
N GLU A 456 -13.18 -25.67 54.37
CA GLU A 456 -13.36 -27.12 54.27
C GLU A 456 -12.05 -27.69 53.72
N GLU A 457 -11.35 -28.41 54.60
CA GLU A 457 -10.32 -29.39 54.30
C GLU A 457 -10.95 -30.56 53.54
N GLU A 458 -10.30 -31.04 52.49
CA GLU A 458 -10.49 -32.42 52.04
C GLU A 458 -9.14 -33.02 51.67
N ASP A 459 -8.73 -33.96 52.50
CA ASP A 459 -7.66 -34.94 52.28
C ASP A 459 -8.01 -35.87 51.11
N GLY A 460 -6.97 -36.37 50.42
CA GLY A 460 -7.13 -37.48 49.49
C GLY A 460 -5.85 -37.83 48.73
N GLU A 461 -5.08 -38.76 49.29
CA GLU A 461 -4.04 -39.53 48.60
C GLU A 461 -4.67 -40.48 47.54
N GLU A 462 -4.11 -40.53 46.33
CA GLU A 462 -3.55 -41.74 45.67
C GLU A 462 -2.75 -41.37 44.40
#